data_AF-A0A941PCU6-F1
#
_entry.id   AF-A0A941PCU6-F1
#
_cell.length_a   1.000
_cell.length_b   1.000
_cell.length_c   1.000
_cell.angle_alpha   90.00
_cell.angle_beta   90.00
_cell.angle_gamma   90.00
#
_symmetry.space_group_name_H-M   'P 1'
#
loop_
_entity.id
_entity.type
_entity.pdbx_description
1 polymer ?
#
loop_
_entity_poly.entity_id
_entity_poly.type
_entity_poly.pdbx_seq_one_letter_code
_entity_poly.pdbx_strand_id
1 'polypeptide(L)' 'MLEKLATIIRNKLGIAHSKDLPLIHILQGGTWQVGRAMAFKRSLTGEPPLRYVSNGVVF' A
#
# COMPACT_ATOMS: atom_id res chain seq x y z
N MET A 1 -12.03 10.95 -3.94
CA MET A 1 -11.75 9.95 -5.00
C MET A 1 -11.46 8.57 -4.43
N LEU A 2 -10.71 8.48 -3.34
CA LEU A 2 -10.28 7.21 -2.72
C LEU A 2 -11.41 6.37 -2.09
N GLU A 3 -12.42 7.03 -1.50
CA GLU A 3 -13.59 6.33 -0.95
C GLU A 3 -14.38 5.55 -2.00
N LYS A 4 -14.48 6.07 -3.23
CA LYS A 4 -15.16 5.38 -4.33
C LYS A 4 -14.43 4.07 -4.69
N LEU A 5 -13.10 4.09 -4.70
CA LEU A 5 -12.29 2.90 -4.93
C LEU A 5 -12.48 1.88 -3.80
N ALA A 6 -12.51 2.36 -2.55
CA ALA A 6 -12.74 1.50 -1.40
C ALA A 6 -14.10 0.80 -1.45
N THR A 7 -15.15 1.50 -1.88
CA THR A 7 -16.48 0.89 -2.11
C THR A 7 -16.44 -0.17 -3.21
N ILE A 8 -15.77 0.09 -4.33
CA ILE A 8 -15.64 -0.90 -5.41
C ILE A 8 -14.93 -2.17 -4.93
N ILE A 9 -13.84 -2.01 -4.17
CA ILE A 9 -13.06 -3.13 -3.64
C ILE A 9 -13.89 -3.96 -2.66
N ARG A 10 -14.60 -3.30 -1.73
CA ARG A 10 -15.49 -4.00 -0.78
C ARG A 10 -16.60 -4.77 -1.49
N ASN A 11 -17.23 -4.16 -2.49
CA ASN A 11 -18.27 -4.83 -3.29
C ASN A 11 -17.72 -6.06 -4.02
N LYS A 12 -16.51 -5.98 -4.59
CA LYS A 12 -15.86 -7.13 -5.24
C LYS A 12 -15.47 -8.25 -4.27
N LEU A 13 -15.18 -7.91 -3.03
CA LEU A 13 -14.80 -8.87 -1.98
C LEU A 13 -16.00 -9.34 -1.14
N GLY A 14 -17.23 -8.86 -1.42
CA GLY A 14 -18.42 -9.20 -0.64
C GLY A 14 -18.43 -8.64 0.78
N ILE A 15 -17.66 -7.59 1.06
CA ILE A 15 -17.53 -7.00 2.40
C ILE A 15 -18.57 -5.90 2.57
N ALA A 16 -19.51 -6.10 3.50
CA ALA A 16 -20.63 -5.19 3.69
C ALA A 16 -20.28 -3.93 4.51
N HIS A 17 -19.41 -4.04 5.52
CA HIS A 17 -19.12 -2.92 6.43
C HIS A 17 -17.73 -2.32 6.21
N SER A 18 -17.65 -1.00 6.27
CA SER A 18 -16.38 -0.26 6.15
C SER A 18 -15.38 -0.60 7.26
N LYS A 19 -15.85 -1.00 8.46
CA LYS A 19 -15.00 -1.42 9.58
C LYS A 19 -14.26 -2.73 9.33
N ASP A 20 -14.82 -3.61 8.50
CA ASP A 20 -14.25 -4.93 8.21
C ASP A 20 -13.11 -4.82 7.18
N LEU A 21 -13.16 -3.77 6.36
CA LEU A 21 -12.06 -3.36 5.48
C LEU A 21 -11.93 -1.84 5.46
N PRO A 22 -11.27 -1.24 6.47
CA PRO A 22 -11.10 0.20 6.54
C PRO A 22 -10.20 0.71 5.41
N LEU A 23 -10.37 1.99 5.07
CA LEU A 23 -9.63 2.62 3.97
C LEU A 23 -8.10 2.49 4.15
N ILE A 24 -7.61 2.54 5.40
CA ILE A 24 -6.19 2.42 5.72
C ILE A 24 -5.59 1.08 5.27
N HIS A 25 -6.33 -0.03 5.35
CA HIS A 25 -5.87 -1.34 4.88
C HIS A 25 -5.79 -1.40 3.35
N ILE A 26 -6.77 -0.79 2.68
CA ILE A 26 -6.79 -0.68 1.21
C ILE A 26 -5.62 0.16 0.73
N LEU A 27 -5.33 1.27 1.43
CA LEU A 27 -4.18 2.11 1.16
C LEU A 27 -2.88 1.34 1.36
N GLN A 28 -2.68 0.71 2.51
CA GLN A 28 -1.48 -0.05 2.80
C GLN A 28 -1.21 -1.14 1.75
N GLY A 29 -2.25 -1.88 1.35
CA GLY A 29 -2.17 -2.86 0.29
C GLY A 29 -1.85 -2.24 -1.08
N GLY A 30 -2.50 -1.13 -1.42
CA GLY A 30 -2.41 -0.51 -2.74
C GLY A 30 -1.15 0.32 -2.99
N THR A 31 -0.60 0.99 -1.98
CA THR A 31 0.60 1.84 -2.14
C THR A 31 1.85 1.15 -1.63
N TRP A 32 1.86 0.75 -0.36
CA TRP A 32 3.08 0.27 0.30
C TRP A 32 3.45 -1.15 -0.14
N GLN A 33 2.51 -2.10 -0.01
CA GLN A 33 2.79 -3.50 -0.30
C GLN A 33 3.12 -3.72 -1.78
N VAL A 34 2.35 -3.12 -2.69
CA VAL A 34 2.63 -3.15 -4.13
C VAL A 34 3.96 -2.47 -4.46
N GLY A 35 4.25 -1.32 -3.86
CA GLY A 35 5.53 -0.62 -4.05
C GLY A 35 6.73 -1.48 -3.64
N ARG A 36 6.67 -2.11 -2.46
CA ARG A 36 7.72 -3.03 -1.97
C ARG A 36 7.88 -4.25 -2.86
N ALA A 37 6.77 -4.89 -3.28
CA ALA A 37 6.83 -6.02 -4.19
C ALA A 37 7.50 -5.65 -5.52
N MET A 38 7.22 -4.46 -6.05
CA MET A 38 7.86 -3.96 -7.26
C MET A 38 9.33 -3.60 -7.06
N ALA A 39 9.72 -3.10 -5.89
CA ALA A 39 11.11 -2.84 -5.55
C ALA A 39 11.95 -4.14 -5.55
N PHE A 40 11.44 -5.22 -4.94
CA PHE A 40 12.11 -6.53 -4.96
C PHE A 40 12.14 -7.18 -6.34
N LYS A 41 11.15 -6.92 -7.20
CA LYS A 41 11.21 -7.36 -8.60
C LYS A 41 12.30 -6.64 -9.41
N ARG A 42 12.68 -5.43 -9.01
CA ARG A 42 13.68 -4.58 -9.70
C ARG A 42 15.06 -4.64 -9.07
N SER A 43 15.19 -5.17 -7.85
CA SER A 43 16.44 -5.25 -7.09
C SER A 43 16.42 -6.47 -6.17
N LEU A 44 17.52 -7.21 -6.13
CA LEU A 44 17.70 -8.39 -5.25
C LEU A 44 17.41 -8.10 -3.77
N THR A 45 17.66 -6.85 -3.33
CA THR A 45 17.48 -6.44 -1.94
C THR A 45 16.24 -5.57 -1.73
N GLY A 46 15.59 -5.11 -2.81
CA GLY A 46 14.49 -4.14 -2.75
C GLY A 46 14.90 -2.79 -2.17
N GLU A 47 16.21 -2.51 -2.07
CA GLU A 47 16.72 -1.22 -1.61
C GLU A 47 16.41 -0.11 -2.60
N PRO A 48 16.12 1.12 -2.12
CA PRO A 48 15.98 2.27 -2.99
C PRO A 48 17.26 2.50 -3.81
N PRO A 49 17.15 2.92 -5.08
CA PRO A 49 18.32 3.22 -5.91
C PRO A 49 19.11 4.45 -5.41
N LEU A 50 18.52 5.23 -4.50
CA LEU A 50 19.14 6.37 -3.85
C LEU A 50 19.37 6.04 -2.38
N ARG A 51 20.64 5.99 -1.96
CA ARG A 51 21.01 5.86 -0.54
C ARG A 51 21.00 7.25 0.08
N TYR A 52 20.02 7.50 0.94
CA TYR A 52 19.92 8.73 1.72
C TYR A 52 20.39 8.44 3.15
N VAL A 53 21.27 9.27 3.69
CA VAL A 53 21.67 9.22 5.10
C VAL A 53 20.56 9.88 5.91
N SER A 54 19.60 9.08 6.36
CA SER A 54 18.52 9.56 7.24
C SER A 54 18.95 9.47 8.70
N ASN A 55 18.77 10.58 9.41
CA ASN A 55 18.84 10.70 10.87
C ASN A 55 17.56 10.20 11.59
N GLY A 56 16.80 9.30 10.96
CA GLY A 56 15.75 8.51 11.62
C GLY A 56 14.31 9.01 11.44
N VAL A 57 14.07 10.03 10.61
CA VAL A 57 12.69 10.47 10.30
C VAL A 57 12.41 10.27 8.82
N VAL A 58 11.91 9.08 8.47
CA VAL A 58 11.29 8.83 7.17
C VAL A 58 9.97 8.13 7.44
N PHE A 59 8.88 8.76 7.00
CA PHE A 59 7.51 8.27 7.12
C PHE A 59 7.21 7.18 6.08
#